data_AF-L7FBF2-F1
#
_entry.id   AF-L7FBF2-F1
#
_cell.length_a   1.000
_cell.length_b   1.000
_cell.length_c   1.000
_cell.angle_alpha   90.00
_cell.angle_beta   90.00
_cell.angle_gamma   90.00
#
_symmetry.space_group_name_H-M   'P 1'
#
loop_
_entity.id
_entity.type
_entity.pdbx_description
1 polymer ?
#
loop_
_entity_poly.entity_id
_entity_poly.type
_entity_poly.pdbx_seq_one_letter_code
_entity_poly.pdbx_strand_id
1 'polypeptide(L)'
;MGRNGYIPEVVTRVDKRGVPVIGVIISFVVGLLCLLPFPSWQSLLGFLTSATAMLWAGVPIALGSLRRSFPDAARPFRLRPAGLWAPLGFAAANLLVYWTGWETDWKVFVAIAIGYAVFFINRAFQQAEERPDLDFRSSWWVWVWILGTAAISYMGTFGQASHPSGLGYLSFPFWDTAVVVAFSLAVYYLAIRTRLPAEKARQYAPSDDELNLTPRVGAASLG
;
A
#
# COMPACT_ATOMS: atom_id res chain seq x y z
N MET A 1 15.18 -0.31 2.55
CA MET A 1 14.69 -1.41 3.40
C MET A 1 15.81 -1.93 4.32
N GLY A 2 16.92 -2.50 3.83
CA GLY A 2 17.94 -3.05 4.73
C GLY A 2 18.82 -2.04 5.47
N ARG A 3 19.00 -0.82 4.95
CA ARG A 3 19.56 0.31 5.75
C ARG A 3 18.62 0.81 6.85
N ASN A 4 17.34 0.43 6.80
CA ASN A 4 16.32 0.83 7.77
C ASN A 4 15.92 -0.34 8.69
N GLY A 5 16.72 -1.42 8.73
CA GLY A 5 16.50 -2.58 9.61
C GLY A 5 15.35 -3.52 9.24
N TYR A 6 14.57 -3.24 8.19
CA TYR A 6 13.34 -4.01 7.88
C TYR A 6 13.57 -5.39 7.24
N ILE A 7 14.80 -5.71 6.82
CA ILE A 7 15.18 -7.00 6.21
C ILE A 7 16.57 -7.42 6.69
N PRO A 8 16.88 -8.73 6.78
CA PRO A 8 18.18 -9.20 7.26
C PRO A 8 19.35 -8.63 6.44
N GLU A 9 20.41 -8.16 7.12
CA GLU A 9 21.58 -7.52 6.48
C GLU A 9 22.27 -8.39 5.42
N VAL A 10 22.13 -9.71 5.53
CA VAL A 10 22.65 -10.68 4.56
C VAL A 10 22.08 -10.43 3.16
N VAL A 11 20.83 -9.98 3.05
CA VAL A 11 20.17 -9.67 1.77
C VAL A 11 20.75 -8.40 1.13
N THR A 12 21.30 -7.49 1.94
CA THR A 12 21.91 -6.24 1.47
C THR A 12 23.39 -6.35 1.13
N ARG A 13 24.02 -7.51 1.34
CA ARG A 13 25.43 -7.70 0.98
C ARG A 13 25.62 -7.64 -0.53
N VAL A 14 26.52 -6.76 -0.97
CA VAL A 14 26.96 -6.63 -2.35
C VAL A 14 28.34 -7.28 -2.52
N ASP A 15 28.57 -7.89 -3.67
CA ASP A 15 29.89 -8.39 -4.05
C ASP A 15 30.82 -7.23 -4.44
N LYS A 16 32.11 -7.52 -4.66
CA LYS A 16 33.17 -6.56 -5.05
C LYS A 16 32.85 -5.73 -6.30
N ARG A 17 31.91 -6.19 -7.14
CA ARG A 17 31.42 -5.50 -8.34
C ARG A 17 30.16 -4.65 -8.10
N GLY A 18 29.72 -4.52 -6.85
CA GLY A 18 28.50 -3.78 -6.46
C GLY A 18 27.19 -4.53 -6.71
N VAL A 19 27.24 -5.83 -7.03
CA VAL A 19 26.05 -6.64 -7.35
C VAL A 19 25.52 -7.35 -6.10
N PRO A 20 24.23 -7.21 -5.73
CA PRO A 20 23.63 -7.91 -4.60
C PRO A 20 23.24 -9.35 -4.98
N VAL A 21 24.22 -10.24 -5.13
CA VAL A 21 24.03 -11.61 -5.64
C VAL A 21 23.00 -12.41 -4.84
N ILE A 22 23.02 -12.30 -3.50
CA ILE A 22 22.04 -12.97 -2.62
C ILE A 22 20.62 -12.44 -2.90
N GLY A 23 20.46 -11.12 -3.05
CA GLY A 23 19.18 -10.52 -3.42
C GLY A 23 18.68 -10.98 -4.78
N VAL A 24 19.58 -11.15 -5.76
CA VAL A 24 19.26 -11.68 -7.09
C VAL A 24 18.79 -13.13 -7.01
N ILE A 25 19.50 -13.98 -6.27
CA ILE A 25 19.12 -15.40 -6.09
C ILE A 25 17.76 -15.50 -5.38
N ILE A 26 17.55 -14.73 -4.31
CA ILE A 26 16.25 -14.70 -3.61
C ILE A 26 15.14 -14.26 -4.56
N SER A 27 15.36 -13.17 -5.32
CA SER A 27 14.37 -12.67 -6.29
C SER A 27 14.07 -13.69 -7.38
N PHE A 28 15.08 -14.43 -7.84
CA PHE A 28 14.92 -15.49 -8.83
C PHE A 28 14.10 -16.67 -8.28
N VAL A 29 14.44 -17.16 -7.09
CA VAL A 29 13.69 -18.26 -6.44
C VAL A 29 12.25 -17.85 -6.14
N VAL A 30 12.05 -16.65 -5.58
CA VAL A 30 10.70 -16.11 -5.33
C VAL A 30 9.94 -15.95 -6.63
N GLY A 31 10.58 -15.45 -7.70
CA GLY A 31 9.98 -15.35 -9.03
C GLY A 31 9.53 -16.70 -9.57
N LEU A 32 10.36 -17.74 -9.47
CA LEU A 32 9.99 -19.11 -9.86
C LEU A 32 8.82 -19.66 -9.04
N LEU A 33 8.84 -19.45 -7.71
CA LEU A 33 7.75 -19.87 -6.82
C LEU A 33 6.45 -19.11 -7.13
N CYS A 34 6.53 -17.83 -7.53
CA CYS A 34 5.38 -17.06 -7.97
C CYS A 34 4.82 -17.51 -9.32
N LEU A 35 5.56 -18.23 -10.15
CA LEU A 35 5.05 -18.79 -11.41
C LEU A 35 4.28 -20.11 -11.22
N LEU A 36 4.65 -20.91 -10.21
CA LEU A 36 4.07 -22.21 -9.90
C LEU A 36 2.54 -22.24 -9.63
N PRO A 37 1.94 -21.31 -8.86
CA PRO A 37 0.54 -21.40 -8.48
C PRO A 37 -0.43 -20.89 -9.56
N PHE A 38 0.06 -20.36 -10.69
CA PHE A 38 -0.78 -19.78 -11.73
C PHE A 38 -0.78 -20.66 -12.99
N PRO A 39 -1.93 -21.26 -13.34
CA PRO A 39 -2.02 -22.15 -14.50
C PRO A 39 -2.03 -21.42 -15.85
N SER A 40 -2.14 -20.09 -15.85
CA SER A 40 -2.22 -19.28 -17.07
C SER A 40 -1.48 -17.95 -16.97
N TRP A 41 -1.01 -17.44 -18.11
CA TRP A 41 -0.42 -16.10 -18.23
C TRP A 41 -1.40 -14.99 -17.80
N GLN A 42 -2.68 -15.15 -18.11
CA GLN A 42 -3.73 -14.20 -17.73
C GLN A 42 -3.85 -14.10 -16.21
N SER A 43 -3.78 -15.23 -15.49
CA SER A 43 -3.80 -15.24 -14.03
C SER A 43 -2.55 -14.58 -13.42
N LEU A 44 -1.38 -14.73 -14.05
CA LEU A 44 -0.16 -14.03 -13.63
C LEU A 44 -0.28 -12.52 -13.78
N LEU A 45 -0.78 -12.05 -14.93
CA LEU A 45 -1.02 -10.63 -15.15
C LEU A 45 -2.05 -10.08 -14.17
N GLY A 46 -3.14 -10.81 -13.93
CA GLY A 46 -4.13 -10.47 -12.91
C GLY A 46 -3.49 -10.24 -11.55
N PHE A 47 -2.71 -11.21 -11.08
CA PHE A 47 -2.00 -11.11 -9.79
C PHE A 47 -1.08 -9.89 -9.73
N LEU A 48 -0.28 -9.65 -10.78
CA LEU A 48 0.61 -8.49 -10.85
C LEU A 48 -0.17 -7.18 -10.81
N THR A 49 -1.28 -7.09 -11.53
CA THR A 49 -2.15 -5.91 -11.57
C THR A 49 -2.77 -5.65 -10.19
N SER A 50 -3.33 -6.64 -9.51
CA SER A 50 -3.91 -6.46 -8.17
C SER A 50 -2.83 -6.07 -7.16
N ALA A 51 -1.69 -6.76 -7.17
CA ALA A 51 -0.58 -6.46 -6.25
C ALA A 51 -0.05 -5.04 -6.44
N THR A 52 0.10 -4.61 -7.70
CA THR A 52 0.52 -3.24 -8.03
C THR A 52 -0.56 -2.23 -7.63
N ALA A 53 -1.84 -2.51 -7.89
CA ALA A 53 -2.94 -1.63 -7.49
C ALA A 53 -2.98 -1.44 -5.96
N MET A 54 -2.81 -2.52 -5.19
CA MET A 54 -2.73 -2.45 -3.73
C MET A 54 -1.53 -1.65 -3.24
N LEU A 55 -0.35 -1.82 -3.86
CA LEU A 55 0.83 -1.01 -3.56
C LEU A 55 0.54 0.48 -3.79
N TRP A 56 -0.09 0.82 -4.91
CA TRP A 56 -0.39 2.19 -5.28
C TRP A 56 -1.56 2.80 -4.49
N ALA A 57 -2.42 1.99 -3.89
CA ALA A 57 -3.49 2.43 -3.00
C ALA A 57 -2.95 3.22 -1.78
N GLY A 58 -1.70 3.00 -1.38
CA GLY A 58 -1.04 3.78 -0.34
C GLY A 58 -0.78 5.26 -0.73
N VAL A 59 -0.58 5.55 -2.02
CA VAL A 59 -0.25 6.89 -2.53
C VAL A 59 -1.34 7.94 -2.24
N PRO A 60 -2.63 7.72 -2.57
CA PRO A 60 -3.68 8.69 -2.26
C PRO A 60 -3.89 8.90 -0.75
N ILE A 61 -3.69 7.86 0.06
CA ILE A 61 -3.76 7.95 1.52
C ILE A 61 -2.61 8.80 2.06
N ALA A 62 -1.38 8.55 1.58
CA ALA A 62 -0.21 9.35 1.93
C ALA A 62 -0.39 10.82 1.53
N LEU A 63 -0.90 11.09 0.32
CA LEU A 63 -1.22 12.45 -0.12
C LEU A 63 -2.24 13.12 0.81
N GLY A 64 -3.31 12.40 1.17
CA GLY A 64 -4.35 12.91 2.05
C GLY A 64 -3.87 13.15 3.49
N SER A 65 -3.00 12.29 4.02
CA SER A 65 -2.46 12.39 5.37
C SER A 65 -1.43 13.51 5.47
N LEU A 66 -0.44 13.54 4.56
CA LEU A 66 0.59 14.56 4.50
C LEU A 66 0.01 15.96 4.34
N ARG A 67 -1.02 16.13 3.49
CA ARG A 67 -1.65 17.44 3.28
C ARG A 67 -2.23 18.04 4.54
N ARG A 68 -2.70 17.20 5.45
CA ARG A 68 -3.32 17.60 6.71
C ARG A 68 -2.32 17.62 7.86
N SER A 69 -1.20 16.90 7.78
CA SER A 69 -0.15 16.89 8.81
C SER A 69 0.84 18.03 8.61
N PHE A 70 1.08 18.41 7.35
CA PHE A 70 1.94 19.52 6.94
C PHE A 70 1.17 20.48 6.00
N PRO A 71 0.19 21.24 6.52
CA PRO A 71 -0.60 22.16 5.71
C PRO A 71 0.26 23.26 5.08
N ASP A 72 1.26 23.76 5.82
CA ASP A 72 2.09 24.91 5.44
C ASP A 72 3.37 24.53 4.69
N ALA A 73 3.61 23.24 4.44
CA ALA A 73 4.78 22.81 3.69
C ALA A 73 4.84 23.45 2.29
N ALA A 74 6.03 23.87 1.88
CA ALA A 74 6.28 24.36 0.54
C ALA A 74 6.00 23.25 -0.48
N ARG A 75 5.14 23.52 -1.46
CA ARG A 75 4.72 22.55 -2.47
C ARG A 75 4.98 23.11 -3.86
N PRO A 76 6.07 22.69 -4.53
CA PRO A 76 6.37 23.09 -5.91
C PRO A 76 5.24 22.71 -6.88
N PHE A 77 4.59 21.57 -6.63
CA PHE A 77 3.42 21.10 -7.35
C PHE A 77 2.21 20.97 -6.41
N ARG A 78 1.06 21.48 -6.84
CA ARG A 78 -0.22 21.40 -6.09
C ARG A 78 -1.30 20.75 -6.94
N LEU A 79 -1.63 19.50 -6.64
CA LEU A 79 -2.81 18.85 -7.21
C LEU A 79 -4.09 19.49 -6.67
N ARG A 80 -4.79 20.27 -7.49
CA ARG A 80 -6.11 20.86 -7.19
C ARG A 80 -7.17 20.14 -8.05
N PRO A 81 -8.28 19.62 -7.48
CA PRO A 81 -8.63 19.42 -6.06
C PRO A 81 -8.22 18.02 -5.54
N ALA A 82 -7.12 17.88 -4.80
CA ALA A 82 -6.74 16.55 -4.28
C ALA A 82 -7.71 15.96 -3.25
N GLY A 83 -8.58 16.76 -2.63
CA GLY A 83 -9.65 16.25 -1.76
C GLY A 83 -10.66 15.38 -2.52
N LEU A 84 -10.73 15.52 -3.84
CA LEU A 84 -11.53 14.67 -4.73
C LEU A 84 -10.67 13.57 -5.36
N TRP A 85 -9.50 13.92 -5.90
CA TRP A 85 -8.65 12.96 -6.62
C TRP A 85 -8.04 11.87 -5.74
N ALA A 86 -7.70 12.18 -4.49
CA ALA A 86 -7.16 11.18 -3.57
C ALA A 86 -8.17 10.07 -3.24
N PRO A 87 -9.40 10.36 -2.75
CA PRO A 87 -10.37 9.31 -2.50
C PRO A 87 -10.78 8.55 -3.78
N LEU A 88 -10.89 9.24 -4.93
CA LEU A 88 -11.18 8.58 -6.21
C LEU A 88 -10.04 7.66 -6.67
N GLY A 89 -8.78 8.07 -6.51
CA GLY A 89 -7.62 7.23 -6.82
C GLY A 89 -7.55 5.99 -5.94
N PHE A 90 -7.92 6.10 -4.66
CA PHE A 90 -8.02 4.95 -3.77
C PHE A 90 -9.16 4.01 -4.20
N ALA A 91 -10.34 4.56 -4.53
CA ALA A 91 -11.45 3.75 -5.04
C ALA A 91 -11.10 3.04 -6.35
N ALA A 92 -10.41 3.72 -7.27
CA ALA A 92 -9.96 3.13 -8.54
C ALA A 92 -8.97 1.97 -8.31
N ALA A 93 -8.03 2.11 -7.38
CA ALA A 93 -7.11 1.02 -7.03
C ALA A 93 -7.87 -0.22 -6.50
N ASN A 94 -8.88 -0.01 -5.66
CA ASN A 94 -9.71 -1.10 -5.14
C ASN A 94 -10.61 -1.73 -6.21
N LEU A 95 -11.09 -0.95 -7.17
CA LEU A 95 -11.83 -1.49 -8.32
C LEU A 95 -10.96 -2.38 -9.20
N LEU A 96 -9.69 -2.01 -9.40
CA LEU A 96 -8.74 -2.86 -10.13
C LEU A 96 -8.53 -4.21 -9.44
N VAL A 97 -8.41 -4.22 -8.11
CA VAL A 97 -8.34 -5.46 -7.32
C VAL A 97 -9.67 -6.23 -7.44
N TYR A 98 -10.81 -5.56 -7.30
CA TYR A 98 -12.10 -6.21 -7.42
C TYR A 98 -12.31 -6.91 -8.78
N TRP A 99 -11.88 -6.27 -9.87
CA TRP A 99 -12.03 -6.84 -11.22
C TRP A 99 -11.09 -8.03 -11.51
N THR A 100 -9.99 -8.19 -10.77
CA THR A 100 -9.12 -9.37 -10.91
C THR A 100 -9.74 -10.62 -10.31
N GLY A 101 -10.68 -10.43 -9.41
CA GLY A 101 -11.57 -11.44 -8.87
C GLY A 101 -10.94 -12.36 -7.83
N TRP A 102 -11.82 -13.05 -7.10
CA TRP A 102 -11.46 -13.80 -5.90
C TRP A 102 -10.28 -14.78 -6.09
N GLU A 103 -10.29 -15.59 -7.15
CA GLU A 103 -9.25 -16.60 -7.42
C GLU A 103 -7.83 -16.04 -7.55
N THR A 104 -7.72 -14.76 -7.91
CA THR A 104 -6.47 -14.03 -7.96
C THR A 104 -6.19 -13.37 -6.61
N ASP A 105 -7.18 -12.67 -6.07
CA ASP A 105 -7.04 -11.81 -4.90
C ASP A 105 -6.67 -12.58 -3.64
N TRP A 106 -7.22 -13.79 -3.43
CA TRP A 106 -6.88 -14.58 -2.24
C TRP A 106 -5.39 -14.92 -2.19
N LYS A 107 -4.75 -15.16 -3.34
CA LYS A 107 -3.30 -15.40 -3.45
C LYS A 107 -2.51 -14.16 -3.11
N VAL A 108 -2.99 -12.97 -3.54
CA VAL A 108 -2.39 -11.67 -3.20
C VAL A 108 -2.46 -11.43 -1.69
N PHE A 109 -3.61 -11.68 -1.06
CA PHE A 109 -3.77 -11.53 0.38
C PHE A 109 -2.88 -12.49 1.18
N VAL A 110 -2.73 -13.73 0.73
CA VAL A 110 -1.78 -14.69 1.34
C VAL A 110 -0.34 -14.20 1.19
N ALA A 111 0.06 -13.69 0.02
CA ALA A 111 1.40 -13.13 -0.18
C ALA A 111 1.66 -11.93 0.76
N ILE A 112 0.67 -11.06 0.93
CA ILE A 112 0.73 -9.95 1.89
C ILE A 112 0.85 -10.46 3.33
N ALA A 113 0.08 -11.49 3.70
CA ALA A 113 0.14 -12.10 5.03
C ALA A 113 1.52 -12.71 5.32
N ILE A 114 2.15 -13.38 4.35
CA ILE A 114 3.53 -13.86 4.46
C ILE A 114 4.49 -12.69 4.67
N GLY A 115 4.33 -11.60 3.91
CA GLY A 115 5.13 -10.38 4.10
C GLY A 115 5.03 -9.81 5.51
N TYR A 116 3.81 -9.74 6.07
CA TYR A 116 3.59 -9.34 7.47
C TYR A 116 4.21 -10.33 8.46
N ALA A 117 4.09 -11.64 8.23
CA ALA A 117 4.70 -12.64 9.10
C ALA A 117 6.23 -12.48 9.15
N VAL A 118 6.88 -12.33 7.99
CA VAL A 118 8.33 -12.06 7.91
C VAL A 118 8.70 -10.77 8.65
N PHE A 119 7.91 -9.71 8.48
CA PHE A 119 8.11 -8.44 9.19
C PHE A 119 8.00 -8.59 10.72
N PHE A 120 6.96 -9.26 11.22
CA PHE A 120 6.77 -9.46 12.66
C PHE A 120 7.82 -10.39 13.27
N ILE A 121 8.21 -11.44 12.56
CA ILE A 121 9.31 -12.34 12.96
C ILE A 121 10.61 -11.53 13.04
N ASN A 122 10.94 -10.75 12.02
CA ASN A 122 12.14 -9.94 12.00
C ASN A 122 12.13 -8.92 13.15
N ARG A 123 11.00 -8.25 13.42
CA ARG A 123 10.82 -7.36 14.57
C ARG A 123 11.00 -8.08 15.91
N ALA A 124 10.54 -9.32 16.06
CA ALA A 124 10.72 -10.10 17.28
C ALA A 124 12.20 -10.38 17.57
N PHE A 125 13.01 -10.54 16.52
CA PHE A 125 14.46 -10.73 16.61
C PHE A 125 15.29 -9.44 16.67
N GLN A 126 14.68 -8.25 16.46
CA GLN A 126 15.35 -6.96 16.61
C GLN A 126 15.43 -6.51 18.08
N GLN A 127 16.57 -5.92 18.46
CA GLN A 127 16.84 -5.38 19.80
C GLN A 127 15.87 -4.22 20.12
N ALA A 128 15.49 -4.09 21.40
CA ALA A 128 14.42 -3.18 21.83
C ALA A 128 14.71 -1.69 21.55
N GLU A 129 15.98 -1.29 21.50
CA GLU A 129 16.45 0.08 21.25
C GLU A 129 16.15 0.58 19.82
N GLU A 130 16.10 -0.32 18.83
CA GLU A 130 15.92 0.03 17.41
C GLU A 130 14.49 -0.17 16.93
N ARG A 131 13.53 -0.45 17.83
CA ARG A 131 12.14 -0.69 17.44
C ARG A 131 11.43 0.64 17.18
N PRO A 132 11.18 1.06 15.92
CA PRO A 132 10.28 2.16 15.68
C PRO A 132 8.92 1.83 16.31
N ASP A 133 8.41 2.79 17.07
CA ASP A 133 7.20 2.65 17.84
C ASP A 133 6.03 2.42 16.86
N LEU A 134 5.44 1.22 16.92
CA LEU A 134 4.30 0.92 16.07
C LEU A 134 3.08 1.54 16.74
N ASP A 135 2.66 2.70 16.25
CA ASP A 135 1.35 3.25 16.58
C ASP A 135 0.27 2.34 15.98
N PHE A 136 -0.04 1.24 16.67
CA PHE A 136 -1.04 0.23 16.29
C PHE A 136 -2.41 0.88 16.08
N ARG A 137 -2.69 1.95 16.82
CA ARG A 137 -3.89 2.80 16.68
C ARG A 137 -3.97 3.51 15.32
N SER A 138 -2.85 3.74 14.66
CA SER A 138 -2.79 4.40 13.35
C SER A 138 -2.82 3.42 12.17
N SER A 139 -2.58 2.12 12.42
CA SER A 139 -2.46 1.10 11.37
C SER A 139 -3.63 0.13 11.28
N TRP A 140 -4.59 0.16 12.22
CA TRP A 140 -5.69 -0.82 12.22
C TRP A 140 -6.61 -0.72 10.99
N TRP A 141 -6.72 0.45 10.36
CA TRP A 141 -7.52 0.64 9.15
C TRP A 141 -7.05 -0.25 7.99
N VAL A 142 -5.76 -0.64 7.97
CA VAL A 142 -5.19 -1.54 6.96
C VAL A 142 -5.83 -2.93 7.07
N TRP A 143 -6.09 -3.40 8.29
CA TRP A 143 -6.77 -4.67 8.51
C TRP A 143 -8.22 -4.62 8.06
N VAL A 144 -8.92 -3.52 8.37
CA VAL A 144 -10.29 -3.29 7.85
C VAL A 144 -10.29 -3.30 6.33
N TRP A 145 -9.32 -2.62 5.73
CA TRP A 145 -9.17 -2.54 4.29
C TRP A 145 -8.92 -3.90 3.65
N ILE A 146 -7.92 -4.66 4.12
CA ILE A 146 -7.57 -5.98 3.57
C ILE A 146 -8.73 -6.96 3.76
N LEU A 147 -9.26 -7.09 4.98
CA LEU A 147 -10.33 -8.04 5.28
C LEU A 147 -11.64 -7.68 4.59
N GLY A 148 -11.99 -6.39 4.54
CA GLY A 148 -13.19 -5.94 3.86
C GLY A 148 -13.07 -6.07 2.33
N THR A 149 -11.91 -5.79 1.74
CA THR A 149 -11.67 -6.03 0.32
C THR A 149 -11.72 -7.53 0.00
N ALA A 150 -11.17 -8.38 0.86
CA ALA A 150 -11.26 -9.82 0.72
C ALA A 150 -12.72 -10.32 0.81
N ALA A 151 -13.50 -9.83 1.78
CA ALA A 151 -14.91 -10.18 1.90
C ALA A 151 -15.73 -9.73 0.68
N ILE A 152 -15.51 -8.51 0.20
CA ILE A 152 -16.21 -7.98 -0.99
C ILE A 152 -15.80 -8.74 -2.26
N SER A 153 -14.52 -9.08 -2.42
CA SER A 153 -14.03 -9.89 -3.55
C SER A 153 -14.62 -11.30 -3.50
N TYR A 154 -14.72 -11.91 -2.31
CA TYR A 154 -15.36 -13.22 -2.13
C TYR A 154 -16.86 -13.22 -2.43
N MET A 155 -17.58 -12.18 -2.01
CA MET A 155 -19.03 -12.01 -2.23
C MET A 155 -19.35 -11.38 -3.61
N GLY A 156 -18.32 -11.01 -4.36
CA GLY A 156 -18.41 -10.27 -5.59
C GLY A 156 -18.81 -11.11 -6.80
N THR A 157 -19.19 -10.42 -7.86
CA THR A 157 -19.52 -11.03 -9.16
C THR A 157 -18.27 -11.50 -9.91
N PHE A 158 -17.12 -10.86 -9.66
CA PHE A 158 -15.86 -11.17 -10.34
C PHE A 158 -15.08 -12.22 -9.53
N GLY A 159 -14.96 -13.45 -10.05
CA GLY A 159 -14.05 -14.44 -9.44
C GLY A 159 -14.45 -15.91 -9.45
N GLN A 160 -15.62 -16.32 -9.95
CA GLN A 160 -15.99 -17.75 -10.00
C GLN A 160 -16.56 -18.13 -11.35
N ALA A 161 -15.83 -18.98 -12.08
CA ALA A 161 -16.15 -19.40 -13.44
C ALA A 161 -17.38 -20.32 -13.57
N SER A 162 -18.03 -20.74 -12.48
CA SER A 162 -19.15 -21.71 -12.53
C SER A 162 -20.02 -21.61 -11.27
N HIS A 163 -21.28 -21.14 -11.36
CA HIS A 163 -22.30 -21.04 -10.28
C HIS A 163 -22.44 -22.32 -9.39
N PRO A 164 -22.86 -22.31 -8.09
CA PRO A 164 -24.20 -21.87 -7.62
C PRO A 164 -24.33 -21.49 -6.10
N SER A 165 -23.32 -20.92 -5.44
CA SER A 165 -23.44 -20.49 -4.01
C SER A 165 -22.89 -19.10 -3.70
N GLY A 166 -22.44 -18.36 -4.71
CA GLY A 166 -22.29 -16.91 -4.59
C GLY A 166 -23.68 -16.32 -4.41
N LEU A 167 -24.02 -15.90 -3.19
CA LEU A 167 -25.19 -15.10 -2.89
C LEU A 167 -25.22 -13.92 -3.88
N GLY A 168 -25.92 -14.07 -5.00
CA GLY A 168 -26.15 -13.04 -6.03
C GLY A 168 -26.98 -11.86 -5.51
N TYR A 169 -26.85 -11.54 -4.23
CA TYR A 169 -27.48 -10.40 -3.57
C TYR A 169 -26.96 -9.07 -4.12
N LEU A 170 -25.74 -9.06 -4.69
CA LEU A 170 -25.18 -7.91 -5.40
C LEU A 170 -25.34 -7.99 -6.92
N SER A 171 -25.89 -9.09 -7.45
CA SER A 171 -26.12 -9.28 -8.89
C SER A 171 -27.39 -8.56 -9.34
N PHE A 172 -27.43 -7.24 -9.12
CA PHE A 172 -28.22 -6.28 -9.88
C PHE A 172 -27.20 -5.34 -10.55
N PRO A 173 -27.42 -4.90 -11.79
CA PRO A 173 -26.39 -4.25 -12.60
C PRO A 173 -25.73 -3.09 -11.83
N PHE A 174 -24.41 -3.20 -11.61
CA PHE A 174 -23.50 -2.20 -11.03
C PHE A 174 -23.52 -1.96 -9.50
N TRP A 175 -24.32 -2.70 -8.72
CA TRP A 175 -24.37 -2.50 -7.26
C TRP A 175 -23.07 -2.92 -6.56
N ASP A 176 -22.41 -3.95 -7.07
CA ASP A 176 -21.12 -4.42 -6.59
C ASP A 176 -20.01 -3.37 -6.71
N THR A 177 -19.96 -2.69 -7.85
CA THR A 177 -19.05 -1.57 -8.12
C THR A 177 -19.34 -0.41 -7.17
N ALA A 178 -20.62 -0.09 -6.94
CA ALA A 178 -21.01 0.93 -5.98
C ALA A 178 -20.60 0.58 -4.54
N VAL A 179 -20.72 -0.69 -4.14
CA VAL A 179 -20.28 -1.18 -2.82
C VAL A 179 -18.77 -1.08 -2.68
N VAL A 180 -17.99 -1.48 -3.68
CA VAL A 180 -16.52 -1.34 -3.67
C VAL A 180 -16.13 0.12 -3.53
N VAL A 181 -16.76 1.03 -4.29
CA VAL A 181 -16.51 2.47 -4.21
C VAL A 181 -16.88 2.99 -2.81
N ALA A 182 -18.08 2.69 -2.31
CA ALA A 182 -18.53 3.16 -1.00
C ALA A 182 -17.62 2.65 0.13
N PHE A 183 -17.25 1.37 0.10
CA PHE A 183 -16.30 0.77 1.04
C PHE A 183 -14.93 1.45 0.96
N SER A 184 -14.41 1.65 -0.25
CA SER A 184 -13.12 2.31 -0.47
C SER A 184 -13.11 3.73 0.09
N LEU A 185 -14.19 4.49 -0.14
CA LEU A 185 -14.33 5.83 0.42
C LEU A 185 -14.41 5.81 1.95
N ALA A 186 -15.18 4.88 2.53
CA ALA A 186 -15.28 4.72 3.98
C ALA A 186 -13.90 4.41 4.60
N VAL A 187 -13.15 3.48 4.02
CA VAL A 187 -11.79 3.13 4.42
C VAL A 187 -10.83 4.32 4.24
N TYR A 188 -10.93 5.06 3.14
CA TYR A 188 -10.11 6.25 2.92
C TYR A 188 -10.33 7.27 4.04
N TYR A 189 -11.58 7.60 4.35
CA TYR A 189 -11.88 8.54 5.44
C TYR A 189 -11.49 7.99 6.81
N LEU A 190 -11.61 6.69 7.03
CA LEU A 190 -11.12 6.03 8.23
C LEU A 190 -9.61 6.20 8.39
N ALA A 191 -8.83 5.87 7.35
CA ALA A 191 -7.38 6.01 7.32
C ALA A 191 -6.93 7.44 7.58
N ILE A 192 -7.63 8.42 7.02
CA ILE A 192 -7.36 9.84 7.23
C ILE A 192 -7.70 10.29 8.67
N ARG A 193 -8.73 9.72 9.30
CA ARG A 193 -9.09 10.03 10.69
C ARG A 193 -8.12 9.39 11.68
N THR A 194 -7.62 8.20 11.38
CA THR A 194 -6.68 7.45 12.21
C THR A 194 -5.22 7.75 11.88
N ARG A 195 -4.93 8.75 11.03
CA ARG A 195 -3.57 9.12 10.66
C ARG A 195 -2.74 9.52 11.88
N LEU A 196 -1.42 9.39 11.78
CA LEU A 196 -0.50 9.86 12.80
C LEU A 196 -0.78 11.34 13.15
N PRO A 197 -0.80 11.70 14.45
CA PRO A 197 -0.86 13.10 14.87
C PRO A 197 0.24 13.93 14.22
N ALA A 198 -0.08 15.18 13.86
CA ALA A 198 0.85 16.06 13.15
C ALA A 198 2.17 16.26 13.91
N GLU A 199 2.13 16.21 15.25
CA GLU A 199 3.29 16.33 16.11
C GLU A 199 4.26 15.16 15.98
N LYS A 200 3.77 13.90 16.08
CA LYS A 200 4.60 12.72 15.80
C LYS A 200 5.07 12.67 14.34
N ALA A 201 4.22 13.06 13.39
CA ALA A 201 4.60 13.11 11.98
C ALA A 201 5.79 14.06 11.73
N ARG A 202 5.87 15.18 12.46
CA ARG A 202 7.01 16.12 12.39
C ARG A 202 8.29 15.55 12.99
N GLN A 203 8.22 14.67 13.98
CA GLN A 203 9.41 14.00 14.53
C GLN A 203 10.07 13.05 13.51
N TYR A 204 9.28 12.49 12.59
CA TYR A 204 9.78 11.68 11.48
C TYR A 204 10.04 12.47 10.19
N ALA A 205 9.77 13.79 10.19
CA ALA A 205 10.09 14.61 9.03
C ALA A 205 11.62 14.76 8.96
N PRO A 206 12.23 14.53 7.79
CA PRO A 206 13.62 14.93 7.56
C PRO A 206 13.81 16.40 7.95
N SER A 207 14.93 16.74 8.57
CA SER A 207 15.24 18.14 8.84
C SER A 207 15.29 18.93 7.52
N ASP A 208 14.96 20.23 7.56
CA ASP A 208 14.94 21.08 6.36
C ASP A 208 16.28 21.05 5.59
N ASP A 209 17.39 20.76 6.30
CA ASP A 209 18.73 20.55 5.73
C ASP A 209 18.83 19.28 4.84
N GLU A 210 18.16 18.18 5.19
CA GLU A 210 18.17 16.94 4.37
C GLU A 210 17.36 17.09 3.08
N LEU A 211 16.35 17.96 3.07
CA LEU A 211 15.46 18.14 1.92
C LEU A 211 16.05 19.04 0.84
N ASN A 212 17.23 19.63 1.05
CA ASN A 212 17.91 20.54 0.12
C ASN A 212 16.97 21.67 -0.39
N LEU A 213 15.99 22.04 0.43
CA LEU A 213 15.10 23.16 0.17
C LEU A 213 15.83 24.40 0.65
N THR A 214 16.61 25.03 -0.23
CA THR A 214 17.18 26.33 0.09
C THR A 214 16.05 27.26 0.52
N PRO A 215 16.15 27.92 1.70
CA PRO A 215 15.21 28.98 2.01
C PRO A 215 15.29 29.98 0.87
N ARG A 216 14.16 30.34 0.27
CA ARG A 216 14.12 31.45 -0.69
C ARG A 216 14.50 32.72 0.07
N VAL A 217 15.80 33.00 0.11
CA VAL A 217 16.32 34.32 0.47
C VAL A 217 15.81 35.28 -0.60
N GLY A 218 15.08 36.31 -0.17
CA GLY A 218 14.90 37.55 -0.93
C GLY A 218 13.77 37.57 -1.96
N ALA A 219 12.55 37.85 -1.52
CA ALA A 219 11.64 38.71 -2.28
C ALA A 219 11.34 40.00 -1.49
N ALA A 220 12.34 40.51 -0.79
CA ALA A 220 12.41 41.87 -0.29
C ALA A 220 13.58 42.54 -1.02
N SER A 221 13.35 43.76 -1.51
CA SER A 221 14.25 44.64 -2.27
C SER A 221 14.58 44.23 -3.71
N LEU A 222 13.73 44.61 -4.67
CA LEU A 222 14.14 45.26 -5.92
C LEU A 222 12.96 46.10 -6.45
N GLY A 223 13.07 47.43 -6.36
CA GLY A 223 12.20 48.41 -7.02
C GLY A 223 11.20 49.10 -6.10
#